data_AF-A0A0K1JJM0-F1
#
_entry.id   AF-A0A0K1JJM0-F1
#
_cell.length_a   1.000
_cell.length_b   1.000
_cell.length_c   1.000
_cell.angle_alpha   90.00
_cell.angle_beta   90.00
_cell.angle_gamma   90.00
#
_symmetry.space_group_name_H-M   'P 1'
#
loop_
_entity.id
_entity.type
_entity.pdbx_description
1 polymer ?
#
loop_
_entity_poly.entity_id
_entity_poly.type
_entity_poly.pdbx_seq_one_letter_code
_entity_poly.pdbx_strand_id
1 'polypeptide(L)'
;MSAGRPLRFGLIGVDSPHAPQFTRLLGDGLHGEVAGARITHAWKGEPAADFPLGLDRVDAFADEVALLGVQLCTTPEEVADAVDALLVVAADARTHPAYFERVAPTGKPVYVDTRFALTTQAAKRMLATARVHGCTPLAGSPKRFAPEFVQVLGDTPISRLVLDGPLPTQPGHPDLSWYGFHLADLAVATLGPDPVLVDAPAGGSVTVTWADGRTAHIDGEPTWSPVTTGTLHRAAGASSEFALTAGQSMLTGLLANLVDSCRNGVPNVSEAEILATVAIVEGPHVSRTTGAPAVIGPTTQPLEVGDAAGS
;
A
#
# COMPACT_ATOMS: atom_id res chain seq x y z
N MET A 1 -12.46 -19.74 20.75
CA MET A 1 -13.08 -18.40 20.66
C MET A 1 -14.20 -18.49 19.66
N SER A 2 -15.45 -18.19 20.03
CA SER A 2 -16.55 -18.19 19.06
C SER A 2 -16.20 -17.17 17.98
N ALA A 3 -16.13 -17.60 16.71
CA ALA A 3 -15.91 -16.67 15.62
C ALA A 3 -17.05 -15.65 15.65
N GLY A 4 -16.74 -14.39 15.97
CA GLY A 4 -17.70 -13.30 15.92
C GLY A 4 -18.28 -13.17 14.51
N ARG A 5 -19.42 -12.48 14.37
CA ARG A 5 -20.02 -12.20 13.06
C ARG A 5 -18.95 -11.69 12.08
N PRO A 6 -19.00 -12.06 10.78
CA PRO A 6 -18.09 -11.48 9.80
C PRO A 6 -18.14 -9.96 9.83
N LEU A 7 -16.97 -9.32 9.77
CA LEU A 7 -16.86 -7.88 9.59
C LEU A 7 -17.44 -7.51 8.22
N ARG A 8 -18.13 -6.37 8.16
CA ARG A 8 -18.60 -5.79 6.90
C ARG A 8 -17.52 -4.83 6.41
N PHE A 9 -16.96 -5.12 5.25
CA PHE A 9 -16.03 -4.23 4.57
C PHE A 9 -16.78 -3.45 3.47
N GLY A 10 -16.34 -2.21 3.24
CA GLY A 10 -16.84 -1.33 2.18
C GLY A 10 -15.74 -0.97 1.19
N LEU A 11 -16.02 -1.01 -0.11
CA LEU A 11 -15.08 -0.60 -1.16
C LEU A 11 -15.26 0.87 -1.53
N ILE A 12 -14.15 1.59 -1.68
CA ILE A 12 -14.11 3.00 -2.09
C ILE A 12 -13.21 3.09 -3.33
N GLY A 13 -13.83 3.32 -4.50
CA GLY A 13 -13.17 3.27 -5.80
C GLY A 13 -13.02 1.83 -6.30
N VAL A 14 -13.77 1.44 -7.33
CA VAL A 14 -13.85 0.04 -7.81
C VAL A 14 -13.21 -0.17 -9.18
N ASP A 15 -12.26 0.68 -9.58
CA ASP A 15 -11.56 0.62 -10.87
C ASP A 15 -10.27 -0.23 -10.84
N SER A 16 -9.93 -0.81 -9.69
CA SER A 16 -8.86 -1.78 -9.50
C SER A 16 -9.37 -3.22 -9.54
N PRO A 17 -8.58 -4.18 -10.08
CA PRO A 17 -8.92 -5.61 -9.99
C PRO A 17 -9.04 -6.13 -8.56
N HIS A 18 -8.48 -5.41 -7.56
CA HIS A 18 -8.64 -5.77 -6.16
C HIS A 18 -10.11 -5.71 -5.70
N ALA A 19 -10.95 -4.83 -6.27
CA ALA A 19 -12.36 -4.75 -5.91
C ALA A 19 -13.10 -6.10 -6.09
N PRO A 20 -13.17 -6.69 -7.29
CA PRO A 20 -13.78 -8.00 -7.46
C PRO A 20 -12.97 -9.14 -6.83
N GLN A 21 -11.63 -9.09 -6.86
CA GLN A 21 -10.80 -10.16 -6.29
C GLN A 21 -10.97 -10.29 -4.77
N PHE A 22 -10.94 -9.19 -4.03
CA PHE A 22 -11.19 -9.20 -2.58
C PHE A 22 -12.60 -9.68 -2.27
N THR A 23 -13.59 -9.26 -3.07
CA THR A 23 -14.98 -9.70 -2.90
C THR A 23 -15.12 -11.22 -3.04
N ARG A 24 -14.48 -11.83 -4.06
CA ARG A 24 -14.49 -13.29 -4.25
C ARG A 24 -13.78 -14.04 -3.13
N LEU A 25 -12.59 -13.58 -2.73
CA LEU A 25 -11.76 -14.24 -1.72
C LEU A 25 -12.43 -14.22 -0.34
N LEU A 26 -13.11 -13.13 0.00
CA LEU A 26 -13.85 -13.01 1.26
C LEU A 26 -15.20 -13.76 1.22
N GLY A 27 -15.86 -13.79 0.06
CA GLY A 27 -17.13 -14.48 -0.14
C GLY A 27 -18.21 -14.01 0.84
N ASP A 28 -18.88 -14.96 1.51
CA ASP A 28 -19.88 -14.68 2.55
C ASP A 28 -19.27 -14.32 3.93
N GLY A 29 -17.94 -14.35 4.03
CA GLY A 29 -17.16 -14.12 5.23
C GLY A 29 -17.10 -15.28 6.22
N LEU A 30 -17.65 -16.44 5.86
CA LEU A 30 -17.61 -17.67 6.65
C LEU A 30 -16.91 -18.81 5.89
N HIS A 31 -17.20 -18.95 4.60
CA HIS A 31 -16.75 -20.03 3.73
C HIS A 31 -15.88 -19.56 2.57
N GLY A 32 -15.54 -18.27 2.51
CA GLY A 32 -14.56 -17.74 1.56
C GLY A 32 -13.15 -18.30 1.81
N GLU A 33 -12.25 -18.12 0.85
CA GLU A 33 -10.82 -18.44 1.01
C GLU A 33 -10.20 -17.71 2.20
N VAL A 34 -10.71 -16.50 2.50
CA VAL A 34 -10.40 -15.75 3.72
C VAL A 34 -11.69 -15.52 4.51
N ALA A 35 -11.81 -16.19 5.65
CA ALA A 35 -12.95 -16.02 6.55
C ALA A 35 -12.80 -14.78 7.46
N GLY A 36 -13.92 -14.34 8.03
CA GLY A 36 -13.95 -13.34 9.10
C GLY A 36 -14.36 -11.93 8.67
N ALA A 37 -14.46 -11.66 7.37
CA ALA A 37 -15.04 -10.45 6.80
C ALA A 37 -15.70 -10.74 5.44
N ARG A 38 -16.61 -9.86 5.02
CA ARG A 38 -17.23 -9.87 3.69
C ARG A 38 -17.40 -8.45 3.16
N ILE A 39 -17.34 -8.27 1.85
CA ILE A 39 -17.67 -6.99 1.22
C ILE A 39 -19.19 -6.88 1.11
N THR A 40 -19.76 -5.75 1.53
CA THR A 40 -21.22 -5.57 1.53
C THR A 40 -21.69 -4.32 0.80
N HIS A 41 -20.88 -3.28 0.79
CA HIS A 41 -21.19 -2.00 0.17
C HIS A 41 -19.99 -1.52 -0.64
N ALA A 42 -20.25 -0.79 -1.71
CA ALA A 42 -19.21 -0.19 -2.53
C ALA A 42 -19.67 1.14 -3.11
N TRP A 43 -18.75 2.08 -3.25
CA TRP A 43 -18.92 3.27 -4.05
C TRP A 43 -17.96 3.20 -5.22
N LYS A 44 -18.48 3.44 -6.44
CA LYS A 44 -17.71 3.24 -7.68
C LYS A 44 -16.43 4.06 -7.71
N GLY A 45 -16.43 5.22 -7.07
CA GLY A 45 -15.37 6.21 -7.21
C GLY A 45 -15.61 7.13 -8.39
N GLU A 46 -14.73 8.11 -8.49
CA GLU A 46 -14.67 9.12 -9.53
C GLU A 46 -13.29 9.03 -10.18
N PRO A 47 -13.08 8.11 -11.16
CA PRO A 47 -11.79 7.99 -11.83
C PRO A 47 -11.39 9.31 -12.48
N ALA A 48 -10.10 9.63 -12.42
CA ALA A 48 -9.59 10.85 -13.03
C ALA A 48 -9.76 10.80 -14.56
N ALA A 49 -10.20 11.92 -15.15
CA ALA A 49 -10.46 12.00 -16.59
C ALA A 49 -9.21 11.77 -17.46
N ASP A 50 -8.01 12.01 -16.91
CA ASP A 50 -6.72 11.80 -17.54
C ASP A 50 -6.09 10.43 -17.19
N PHE A 51 -6.87 9.51 -16.61
CA PHE A 51 -6.45 8.16 -16.24
C PHE A 51 -7.30 7.09 -16.94
N PRO A 52 -7.02 6.78 -18.23
CA PRO A 52 -7.85 5.88 -19.04
C PRO A 52 -8.07 4.50 -18.41
N LEU A 53 -7.03 3.95 -17.76
CA LEU A 53 -7.09 2.62 -17.14
C LEU A 53 -8.25 2.48 -16.15
N GLY A 54 -8.50 3.52 -15.35
CA GLY A 54 -9.59 3.53 -14.37
C GLY A 54 -10.95 3.68 -15.04
N LEU A 55 -11.07 4.62 -15.99
CA LEU A 55 -12.29 4.87 -16.76
C LEU A 55 -12.76 3.62 -17.52
N ASP A 56 -11.83 2.89 -18.14
CA ASP A 56 -12.14 1.70 -18.94
C ASP A 56 -12.62 0.52 -18.09
N ARG A 57 -12.36 0.53 -16.77
CA ARG A 57 -12.59 -0.61 -15.87
C ARG A 57 -13.72 -0.40 -14.88
N VAL A 58 -13.97 0.85 -14.47
CA VAL A 58 -14.85 1.16 -13.32
C VAL A 58 -16.27 0.59 -13.48
N ASP A 59 -16.85 0.66 -14.67
CA ASP A 59 -18.20 0.15 -14.93
C ASP A 59 -18.25 -1.37 -14.85
N ALA A 60 -17.34 -2.05 -15.57
CA ALA A 60 -17.27 -3.50 -15.60
C ALA A 60 -17.01 -4.10 -14.21
N PHE A 61 -16.09 -3.51 -13.44
CA PHE A 61 -15.82 -3.97 -12.08
C PHE A 61 -16.94 -3.63 -11.10
N ALA A 62 -17.64 -2.51 -11.27
CA ALA A 62 -18.83 -2.19 -10.46
C ALA A 62 -19.96 -3.21 -10.69
N ASP A 63 -20.21 -3.57 -11.96
CA ASP A 63 -21.17 -4.61 -12.32
C ASP A 63 -20.78 -5.96 -11.74
N GLU A 64 -19.49 -6.30 -11.81
CA GLU A 64 -18.96 -7.55 -11.25
C GLU A 64 -19.13 -7.63 -9.73
N VAL A 65 -18.78 -6.57 -8.97
CA VAL A 65 -19.00 -6.58 -7.51
C VAL A 65 -20.49 -6.60 -7.16
N ALA A 66 -21.35 -5.94 -7.94
CA ALA A 66 -22.79 -5.98 -7.74
C ALA A 66 -23.35 -7.39 -7.96
N LEU A 67 -22.88 -8.10 -9.00
CA LEU A 67 -23.22 -9.51 -9.25
C LEU A 67 -22.75 -10.44 -8.12
N LEU A 68 -21.67 -10.08 -7.42
CA LEU A 68 -21.19 -10.78 -6.23
C LEU A 68 -21.99 -10.41 -4.96
N GLY A 69 -23.07 -9.64 -5.07
CA GLY A 69 -23.97 -9.31 -3.97
C GLY A 69 -23.59 -8.07 -3.17
N VAL A 70 -22.69 -7.23 -3.69
CA VAL A 70 -22.29 -5.96 -3.05
C VAL A 70 -23.27 -4.85 -3.44
N GLN A 71 -23.77 -4.11 -2.46
CA GLN A 71 -24.65 -2.96 -2.70
C GLN A 71 -23.85 -1.74 -3.19
N LEU A 72 -24.18 -1.22 -4.37
CA LEU A 72 -23.60 0.03 -4.87
C LEU A 72 -24.30 1.24 -4.24
N CYS A 73 -23.52 2.08 -3.56
CA CYS A 73 -23.92 3.35 -2.97
C CYS A 73 -23.57 4.53 -3.89
N THR A 74 -24.19 5.67 -3.65
CA THR A 74 -23.96 6.89 -4.45
C THR A 74 -22.79 7.71 -3.94
N THR A 75 -22.45 7.58 -2.66
CA THR A 75 -21.36 8.30 -2.02
C THR A 75 -20.48 7.38 -1.16
N PRO A 76 -19.19 7.72 -0.94
CA PRO A 76 -18.34 6.99 0.00
C PRO A 76 -18.81 7.10 1.45
N GLU A 77 -19.50 8.18 1.83
CA GLU A 77 -20.07 8.36 3.18
C GLU A 77 -21.20 7.35 3.45
N GLU A 78 -22.08 7.11 2.48
CA GLU A 78 -23.12 6.07 2.58
C GLU A 78 -22.53 4.67 2.80
N VAL A 79 -21.42 4.37 2.11
CA VAL A 79 -20.67 3.12 2.33
C VAL A 79 -20.11 3.11 3.75
N ALA A 80 -19.43 4.19 4.14
CA ALA A 80 -18.78 4.30 5.43
C ALA A 80 -19.77 4.11 6.58
N ASP A 81 -20.99 4.66 6.51
CA ASP A 81 -22.03 4.48 7.52
C ASP A 81 -22.50 3.02 7.66
N ALA A 82 -22.50 2.26 6.56
CA ALA A 82 -23.05 0.91 6.50
C ALA A 82 -22.08 -0.22 6.91
N VAL A 83 -20.78 0.06 7.05
CA VAL A 83 -19.73 -0.97 7.21
C VAL A 83 -18.94 -0.85 8.51
N ASP A 84 -18.13 -1.87 8.82
CA ASP A 84 -17.26 -1.91 10.01
C ASP A 84 -15.82 -1.44 9.68
N ALA A 85 -15.36 -1.59 8.43
CA ALA A 85 -14.08 -1.07 7.93
C ALA A 85 -14.15 -0.76 6.43
N LEU A 86 -13.22 0.04 5.93
CA LEU A 86 -13.20 0.55 4.55
C LEU A 86 -11.92 0.12 3.82
N LEU A 87 -12.05 -0.18 2.54
CA LEU A 87 -10.94 -0.46 1.63
C LEU A 87 -10.98 0.56 0.49
N VAL A 88 -10.08 1.54 0.52
CA VAL A 88 -9.81 2.45 -0.59
C VAL A 88 -8.96 1.70 -1.60
N VAL A 89 -9.58 1.18 -2.66
CA VAL A 89 -8.92 0.34 -3.67
C VAL A 89 -8.88 1.00 -5.05
N ALA A 90 -9.11 2.31 -5.11
CA ALA A 90 -9.02 3.07 -6.35
C ALA A 90 -7.66 2.83 -7.04
N ALA A 91 -7.66 2.66 -8.36
CA ALA A 91 -6.44 2.32 -9.09
C ALA A 91 -5.47 3.52 -9.19
N ASP A 92 -6.02 4.73 -9.27
CA ASP A 92 -5.28 5.99 -9.32
C ASP A 92 -4.99 6.52 -7.91
N ALA A 93 -3.74 6.40 -7.48
CA ALA A 93 -3.30 6.80 -6.14
C ALA A 93 -3.40 8.32 -5.88
N ARG A 94 -3.57 9.14 -6.94
CA ARG A 94 -3.85 10.59 -6.79
C ARG A 94 -5.17 10.84 -6.08
N THR A 95 -6.12 9.90 -6.15
CA THR A 95 -7.44 10.01 -5.54
C THR A 95 -7.47 9.62 -4.07
N HIS A 96 -6.49 8.82 -3.61
CA HIS A 96 -6.48 8.26 -2.25
C HIS A 96 -6.62 9.30 -1.14
N PRO A 97 -5.90 10.45 -1.14
CA PRO A 97 -6.02 11.42 -0.06
C PRO A 97 -7.44 11.98 0.06
N ALA A 98 -8.06 12.36 -1.07
CA ALA A 98 -9.40 12.92 -1.07
C ALA A 98 -10.46 11.89 -0.62
N TYR A 99 -10.31 10.63 -1.05
CA TYR A 99 -11.23 9.57 -0.64
C TYR A 99 -11.06 9.22 0.84
N PHE A 100 -9.81 9.15 1.31
CA PHE A 100 -9.50 8.92 2.72
C PHE A 100 -10.06 10.03 3.60
N GLU A 101 -9.89 11.30 3.23
CA GLU A 101 -10.41 12.46 3.98
C GLU A 101 -11.94 12.43 4.13
N ARG A 102 -12.67 11.86 3.16
CA ARG A 102 -14.13 11.73 3.23
C ARG A 102 -14.59 10.66 4.22
N VAL A 103 -13.81 9.60 4.40
CA VAL A 103 -14.23 8.43 5.20
C VAL A 103 -13.55 8.34 6.58
N ALA A 104 -12.38 8.95 6.74
CA ALA A 104 -11.65 9.01 8.00
C ALA A 104 -12.47 9.58 9.18
N PRO A 105 -13.38 10.57 9.00
CA PRO A 105 -14.23 11.08 10.09
C PRO A 105 -15.09 10.04 10.81
N THR A 106 -15.31 8.87 10.20
CA THR A 106 -16.05 7.77 10.85
C THR A 106 -15.26 7.08 11.96
N GLY A 107 -13.94 7.31 12.06
CA GLY A 107 -13.05 6.65 13.02
C GLY A 107 -12.86 5.15 12.79
N LYS A 108 -13.37 4.61 11.69
CA LYS A 108 -13.27 3.19 11.34
C LYS A 108 -11.87 2.86 10.80
N PRO A 109 -11.41 1.60 10.85
CA PRO A 109 -10.20 1.19 10.14
C PRO A 109 -10.36 1.41 8.63
N VAL A 110 -9.33 1.97 8.00
CA VAL A 110 -9.31 2.25 6.56
C VAL A 110 -8.03 1.67 5.95
N TYR A 111 -8.18 0.62 5.17
CA TYR A 111 -7.12 0.18 4.26
C TYR A 111 -7.04 1.12 3.08
N VAL A 112 -5.86 1.65 2.84
CA VAL A 112 -5.53 2.28 1.57
C VAL A 112 -4.66 1.30 0.81
N ASP A 113 -5.14 0.93 -0.37
CA ASP A 113 -4.50 -0.03 -1.25
C ASP A 113 -3.08 0.39 -1.63
N THR A 114 -2.37 -0.51 -2.31
CA THR A 114 -0.99 -0.29 -2.72
C THR A 114 -0.82 1.09 -3.33
N ARG A 115 0.29 1.77 -2.99
CA ARG A 115 0.51 3.21 -3.22
C ARG A 115 -0.35 4.10 -2.32
N PHE A 116 -0.18 3.93 -1.00
CA PHE A 116 -0.87 4.70 0.05
C PHE A 116 -1.02 6.19 -0.28
N ALA A 117 0.07 6.83 -0.71
CA ALA A 117 0.06 8.15 -1.34
C ALA A 117 1.24 8.27 -2.33
N LEU A 118 1.17 9.25 -3.24
CA LEU A 118 2.25 9.52 -4.20
C LEU A 118 3.39 10.35 -3.64
N THR A 119 3.14 11.13 -2.58
CA THR A 119 4.15 11.98 -1.96
C THR A 119 4.17 11.78 -0.45
N THR A 120 5.35 11.91 0.14
CA THR A 120 5.54 11.84 1.58
C THR A 120 4.70 12.89 2.29
N GLN A 121 4.54 14.07 1.69
CA GLN A 121 3.69 15.13 2.22
C GLN A 121 2.22 14.72 2.28
N ALA A 122 1.69 14.07 1.23
CA ALA A 122 0.32 13.57 1.22
C ALA A 122 0.13 12.44 2.25
N ALA A 123 1.07 11.49 2.34
CA ALA A 123 1.04 10.44 3.35
C ALA A 123 1.01 11.01 4.77
N LYS A 124 1.86 12.01 5.07
CA LYS A 124 1.86 12.72 6.37
C LYS A 124 0.51 13.36 6.68
N ARG A 125 -0.13 14.00 5.69
CA ARG A 125 -1.47 14.59 5.88
C ARG A 125 -2.52 13.52 6.18
N MET A 126 -2.56 12.43 5.41
CA MET A 126 -3.50 11.34 5.62
C MET A 126 -3.34 10.70 7.01
N LEU A 127 -2.10 10.46 7.44
CA LEU A 127 -1.81 9.93 8.77
C LEU A 127 -2.19 10.93 9.89
N ALA A 128 -1.97 12.23 9.69
CA ALA A 128 -2.42 13.25 10.63
C ALA A 128 -3.95 13.28 10.74
N THR A 129 -4.66 13.23 9.61
CA THR A 129 -6.12 13.10 9.55
C THR A 129 -6.60 11.86 10.28
N ALA A 130 -5.92 10.72 10.09
CA ALA A 130 -6.24 9.47 10.78
C ALA A 130 -6.16 9.64 12.30
N ARG A 131 -5.09 10.27 12.80
CA ARG A 131 -4.91 10.56 14.24
C ARG A 131 -5.99 11.49 14.78
N VAL A 132 -6.36 12.54 14.04
CA VAL A 132 -7.42 13.49 14.44
C VAL A 132 -8.76 12.80 14.63
N HIS A 133 -9.10 11.84 13.76
CA HIS A 133 -10.39 11.14 13.79
C HIS A 133 -10.37 9.80 14.52
N GLY A 134 -9.23 9.38 15.08
CA GLY A 134 -9.08 8.06 15.70
C GLY A 134 -9.24 6.90 14.71
N CYS A 135 -9.06 7.15 13.41
CA CYS A 135 -9.09 6.15 12.36
C CYS A 135 -7.79 5.34 12.38
N THR A 136 -7.89 4.01 12.21
CA THR A 136 -6.71 3.12 12.09
C THR A 136 -6.32 3.00 10.62
N PRO A 137 -5.21 3.60 10.15
CA PRO A 137 -4.75 3.41 8.78
C PRO A 137 -4.19 2.00 8.63
N LEU A 138 -4.64 1.29 7.60
CA LEU A 138 -4.10 0.00 7.18
C LEU A 138 -3.46 0.17 5.79
N ALA A 139 -2.39 -0.57 5.52
CA ALA A 139 -1.61 -0.41 4.29
C ALA A 139 -0.85 -1.69 3.89
N GLY A 140 0.01 -1.58 2.89
CA GLY A 140 0.96 -2.63 2.51
C GLY A 140 0.54 -3.40 1.26
N SER A 141 1.56 -3.90 0.55
CA SER A 141 1.38 -4.75 -0.62
C SER A 141 0.98 -6.17 -0.22
N PRO A 142 0.16 -6.87 -1.03
CA PRO A 142 -0.01 -8.32 -0.89
C PRO A 142 1.31 -9.12 -0.81
N LYS A 143 2.37 -8.67 -1.52
CA LYS A 143 3.65 -9.38 -1.58
C LYS A 143 4.35 -9.48 -0.22
N ARG A 144 4.19 -8.49 0.67
CA ARG A 144 4.82 -8.53 2.01
C ARG A 144 4.19 -9.58 2.93
N PHE A 145 2.99 -10.05 2.60
CA PHE A 145 2.26 -11.07 3.35
C PHE A 145 2.33 -12.44 2.68
N ALA A 146 3.08 -12.57 1.58
CA ALA A 146 3.26 -13.83 0.90
C ALA A 146 4.12 -14.78 1.77
N PRO A 147 3.72 -16.05 1.96
CA PRO A 147 4.46 -17.00 2.78
C PRO A 147 5.92 -17.13 2.38
N GLU A 148 6.21 -17.15 1.08
CA GLU A 148 7.56 -17.29 0.53
C GLU A 148 8.47 -16.12 0.93
N PHE A 149 7.92 -14.90 1.02
CA PHE A 149 8.66 -13.74 1.50
C PHE A 149 8.82 -13.76 3.02
N VAL A 150 7.73 -14.03 3.77
CA VAL A 150 7.77 -14.06 5.24
C VAL A 150 8.75 -15.11 5.75
N GLN A 151 8.81 -16.28 5.12
CA GLN A 151 9.70 -17.38 5.50
C GLN A 151 11.18 -17.01 5.38
N VAL A 152 11.55 -16.12 4.46
CA VAL A 152 12.96 -15.76 4.25
C VAL A 152 13.44 -14.63 5.15
N LEU A 153 12.56 -13.90 5.86
CA LEU A 153 12.97 -12.74 6.67
C LEU A 153 13.91 -13.14 7.81
N GLY A 154 13.55 -14.15 8.62
CA GLY A 154 14.39 -14.72 9.69
C GLY A 154 14.99 -13.70 10.68
N ASP A 155 15.76 -14.18 11.65
CA ASP A 155 16.34 -13.30 12.70
C ASP A 155 17.77 -12.83 12.40
N THR A 156 18.36 -13.32 11.31
CA THR A 156 19.74 -12.95 10.97
C THR A 156 19.79 -11.54 10.37
N PRO A 157 20.71 -10.66 10.78
CA PRO A 157 20.82 -9.34 10.17
C PRO A 157 21.09 -9.40 8.65
N ILE A 158 20.40 -8.55 7.90
CA ILE A 158 20.53 -8.41 6.44
C ILE A 158 21.36 -7.17 6.16
N SER A 159 22.44 -7.32 5.40
CA SER A 159 23.34 -6.21 5.04
C SER A 159 23.00 -5.58 3.69
N ARG A 160 22.46 -6.38 2.76
CA ARG A 160 22.09 -5.92 1.42
C ARG A 160 20.91 -6.72 0.91
N LEU A 161 19.97 -6.02 0.26
CA LEU A 161 18.83 -6.59 -0.42
C LEU A 161 18.95 -6.28 -1.92
N VAL A 162 18.70 -7.27 -2.77
CA VAL A 162 18.51 -7.08 -4.21
C VAL A 162 17.09 -7.50 -4.54
N LEU A 163 16.35 -6.65 -5.23
CA LEU A 163 14.96 -6.87 -5.64
C LEU A 163 14.85 -6.68 -7.14
N ASP A 164 14.18 -7.62 -7.79
CA ASP A 164 13.85 -7.56 -9.22
C ASP A 164 12.37 -7.84 -9.42
N GLY A 165 11.72 -7.05 -10.27
CA GLY A 165 10.32 -7.24 -10.63
C GLY A 165 9.85 -6.27 -11.70
N PRO A 166 8.60 -6.37 -12.16
CA PRO A 166 8.09 -5.46 -13.18
C PRO A 166 8.00 -4.01 -12.67
N LEU A 167 8.45 -3.07 -13.50
CA LEU A 167 8.43 -1.62 -13.28
C LEU A 167 7.64 -0.85 -14.35
N PRO A 168 6.45 -1.30 -14.81
CA PRO A 168 5.62 -0.47 -15.68
C PRO A 168 5.17 0.79 -14.94
N THR A 169 5.02 1.88 -15.69
CA THR A 169 4.48 3.16 -15.22
C THR A 169 3.08 3.40 -15.79
N GLN A 170 2.36 4.38 -15.22
CA GLN A 170 1.10 4.88 -15.78
C GLN A 170 1.12 6.41 -15.82
N PRO A 171 0.23 7.06 -16.59
CA PRO A 171 0.03 8.50 -16.49
C PRO A 171 -0.17 8.94 -15.04
N GLY A 172 0.54 9.99 -14.64
CA GLY A 172 0.53 10.48 -13.26
C GLY A 172 1.26 9.62 -12.23
N HIS A 173 1.87 8.50 -12.64
CA HIS A 173 2.58 7.56 -11.76
C HIS A 173 3.98 7.21 -12.34
N PRO A 174 4.94 8.15 -12.26
CA PRO A 174 6.30 7.93 -12.75
C PRO A 174 7.13 7.01 -11.84
N ASP A 175 8.24 6.49 -12.38
CA ASP A 175 9.23 5.72 -11.64
C ASP A 175 8.62 4.55 -10.84
N LEU A 176 8.80 4.52 -9.51
CA LEU A 176 8.28 3.44 -8.67
C LEU A 176 6.81 3.64 -8.27
N SER A 177 6.17 4.75 -8.62
CA SER A 177 4.85 5.10 -8.07
C SER A 177 3.67 4.32 -8.65
N TRP A 178 3.89 3.52 -9.69
CA TRP A 178 2.92 2.53 -10.16
C TRP A 178 3.20 1.14 -9.57
N TYR A 179 3.96 0.29 -10.27
CA TYR A 179 4.19 -1.09 -9.81
C TYR A 179 5.42 -1.23 -8.89
N GLY A 180 6.41 -0.34 -9.04
CA GLY A 180 7.62 -0.34 -8.22
C GLY A 180 7.39 -0.17 -6.72
N PHE A 181 6.22 0.34 -6.31
CA PHE A 181 5.75 0.40 -4.93
C PHE A 181 5.87 -0.96 -4.23
N HIS A 182 5.60 -2.04 -4.95
CA HIS A 182 5.75 -3.39 -4.43
C HIS A 182 7.18 -3.70 -3.96
N LEU A 183 8.19 -3.27 -4.72
CA LEU A 183 9.60 -3.49 -4.37
C LEU A 183 10.02 -2.56 -3.22
N ALA A 184 9.52 -1.32 -3.21
CA ALA A 184 9.73 -0.39 -2.08
C ALA A 184 9.16 -0.93 -0.76
N ASP A 185 7.94 -1.47 -0.79
CA ASP A 185 7.29 -2.06 0.40
C ASP A 185 8.04 -3.30 0.91
N LEU A 186 8.54 -4.17 0.00
CA LEU A 186 9.38 -5.30 0.38
C LEU A 186 10.72 -4.84 0.97
N ALA A 187 11.32 -3.77 0.45
CA ALA A 187 12.55 -3.21 1.00
C ALA A 187 12.37 -2.70 2.44
N VAL A 188 11.28 -1.99 2.70
CA VAL A 188 10.93 -1.52 4.06
C VAL A 188 10.59 -2.69 4.98
N ALA A 189 9.78 -3.65 4.53
CA ALA A 189 9.45 -4.84 5.33
C ALA A 189 10.69 -5.69 5.68
N THR A 190 11.76 -5.60 4.87
CA THR A 190 13.01 -6.34 5.08
C THR A 190 14.02 -5.58 5.95
N LEU A 191 14.19 -4.28 5.71
CA LEU A 191 15.26 -3.47 6.30
C LEU A 191 14.77 -2.44 7.33
N GLY A 192 13.46 -2.31 7.51
CA GLY A 192 12.83 -1.41 8.46
C GLY A 192 12.65 0.02 7.93
N PRO A 193 12.05 0.89 8.74
CA PRO A 193 11.43 2.14 8.30
C PRO A 193 12.37 3.35 8.24
N ASP A 194 13.69 3.18 8.41
CA ASP A 194 14.64 4.30 8.51
C ASP A 194 15.63 4.43 7.33
N PRO A 195 15.18 4.37 6.05
CA PRO A 195 16.06 4.70 4.94
C PRO A 195 16.40 6.20 4.98
N VAL A 196 17.62 6.54 4.59
CA VAL A 196 18.12 7.94 4.62
C VAL A 196 18.32 8.53 3.24
N LEU A 197 18.57 7.70 2.23
CA LEU A 197 18.96 8.14 0.90
C LEU A 197 18.37 7.25 -0.18
N VAL A 198 17.95 7.87 -1.29
CA VAL A 198 17.60 7.19 -2.54
C VAL A 198 18.45 7.78 -3.65
N ASP A 199 19.24 6.94 -4.32
CA ASP A 199 19.99 7.30 -5.52
C ASP A 199 19.37 6.60 -6.74
N ALA A 200 19.01 7.37 -7.75
CA ALA A 200 18.40 6.87 -8.97
C ALA A 200 18.97 7.61 -10.19
N PRO A 201 20.08 7.14 -10.79
CA PRO A 201 20.60 7.72 -12.01
C PRO A 201 19.60 7.58 -13.18
N ALA A 202 19.73 8.45 -14.18
CA ALA A 202 18.89 8.41 -15.37
C ALA A 202 19.05 7.06 -16.09
N GLY A 203 17.95 6.32 -16.25
CA GLY A 203 17.95 5.01 -16.92
C GLY A 203 18.63 3.88 -16.15
N GLY A 204 18.98 4.09 -14.87
CA GLY A 204 19.56 3.05 -14.01
C GLY A 204 18.63 2.62 -12.87
N SER A 205 19.02 1.51 -12.25
CA SER A 205 18.44 0.93 -11.03
C SER A 205 18.35 1.93 -9.87
N VAL A 206 17.43 1.71 -8.94
CA VAL A 206 17.29 2.51 -7.72
C VAL A 206 18.08 1.87 -6.58
N THR A 207 18.91 2.66 -5.89
CA THR A 207 19.59 2.23 -4.65
C THR A 207 19.05 3.01 -3.46
N VAL A 208 18.57 2.29 -2.45
CA VAL A 208 18.10 2.85 -1.18
C VAL A 208 19.14 2.54 -0.10
N THR A 209 19.49 3.51 0.73
CA THR A 209 20.51 3.35 1.79
C THR A 209 19.92 3.68 3.16
N TRP A 210 20.24 2.86 4.16
CA TRP A 210 19.93 3.09 5.59
C TRP A 210 21.16 3.67 6.30
N ALA A 211 20.92 4.34 7.43
CA ALA A 211 21.97 5.05 8.18
C ALA A 211 23.12 4.15 8.67
N ASP A 212 22.84 2.86 8.89
CA ASP A 212 23.82 1.84 9.31
C ASP A 212 24.59 1.19 8.15
N GLY A 213 24.42 1.71 6.93
CA GLY A 213 25.10 1.24 5.72
C GLY A 213 24.42 0.08 5.00
N ARG A 214 23.28 -0.42 5.49
CA ARG A 214 22.47 -1.39 4.74
C ARG A 214 21.92 -0.76 3.46
N THR A 215 21.81 -1.56 2.41
CA THR A 215 21.31 -1.11 1.10
C THR A 215 20.25 -2.03 0.52
N ALA A 216 19.30 -1.45 -0.22
CA ALA A 216 18.41 -2.17 -1.11
C ALA A 216 18.63 -1.70 -2.55
N HIS A 217 18.79 -2.63 -3.47
CA HIS A 217 18.85 -2.39 -4.90
C HIS A 217 17.53 -2.84 -5.52
N ILE A 218 16.88 -1.94 -6.25
CA ILE A 218 15.59 -2.17 -6.89
C ILE A 218 15.81 -1.99 -8.39
N ASP A 219 15.58 -3.07 -9.14
CA ASP A 219 15.67 -3.07 -10.60
C ASP A 219 14.51 -3.86 -11.21
N GLY A 220 14.40 -3.81 -12.54
CA GLY A 220 13.34 -4.50 -13.24
C GLY A 220 13.00 -4.02 -14.64
N GLU A 221 12.21 -4.84 -15.33
CA GLU A 221 11.76 -4.55 -16.70
C GLU A 221 10.62 -3.52 -16.72
N PRO A 222 10.56 -2.62 -17.71
CA PRO A 222 9.47 -1.63 -17.82
C PRO A 222 8.14 -2.25 -18.25
N THR A 223 8.10 -3.56 -18.50
CA THR A 223 6.91 -4.30 -18.89
C THR A 223 6.40 -5.14 -17.72
N TRP A 224 5.09 -5.38 -17.70
CA TRP A 224 4.49 -6.18 -16.65
C TRP A 224 4.87 -7.67 -16.80
N SER A 225 5.21 -8.31 -15.69
CA SER A 225 5.34 -9.75 -15.53
C SER A 225 4.73 -10.15 -14.18
N PRO A 226 4.33 -11.41 -13.96
CA PRO A 226 3.80 -11.81 -12.66
C PRO A 226 4.90 -12.05 -11.61
N VAL A 227 6.18 -12.03 -12.00
CA VAL A 227 7.27 -12.50 -11.14
C VAL A 227 7.91 -11.36 -10.37
N THR A 228 8.21 -11.59 -9.09
CA THR A 228 9.05 -10.72 -8.27
C THR A 228 10.03 -11.58 -7.51
N THR A 229 11.31 -11.24 -7.54
CA THR A 229 12.35 -11.98 -6.85
C THR A 229 13.12 -11.09 -5.90
N GLY A 230 13.78 -11.71 -4.92
CA GLY A 230 14.73 -10.99 -4.11
C GLY A 230 15.78 -11.88 -3.46
N THR A 231 16.95 -11.30 -3.27
CA THR A 231 18.10 -11.91 -2.60
C THR A 231 18.49 -11.10 -1.38
N LEU A 232 18.40 -11.73 -0.21
CA LEU A 232 18.77 -11.15 1.09
C LEU A 232 20.19 -11.61 1.41
N HIS A 233 21.17 -10.71 1.33
CA HIS A 233 22.54 -10.97 1.74
C HIS A 233 22.73 -10.69 3.23
N ARG A 234 23.32 -11.65 3.93
CA ARG A 234 23.50 -11.66 5.39
C ARG A 234 24.97 -11.62 5.75
N ALA A 235 25.24 -11.37 7.03
CA ALA A 235 26.58 -11.46 7.58
C ALA A 235 27.25 -12.81 7.25
N ALA A 236 28.58 -12.81 7.14
CA ALA A 236 29.39 -13.99 6.81
C ALA A 236 29.12 -14.64 5.43
N GLY A 237 28.48 -13.93 4.50
CA GLY A 237 28.33 -14.34 3.10
C GLY A 237 27.17 -15.29 2.83
N ALA A 238 26.32 -15.56 3.81
CA ALA A 238 25.08 -16.30 3.60
C ALA A 238 24.07 -15.45 2.80
N SER A 239 23.22 -16.12 2.01
CA SER A 239 22.09 -15.49 1.34
C SER A 239 20.82 -16.33 1.48
N SER A 240 19.68 -15.65 1.37
CA SER A 240 18.37 -16.28 1.23
C SER A 240 17.67 -15.66 0.04
N GLU A 241 16.87 -16.45 -0.68
CA GLU A 241 16.19 -16.00 -1.89
C GLU A 241 14.71 -16.31 -1.82
N PHE A 242 13.90 -15.44 -2.42
CA PHE A 242 12.47 -15.68 -2.60
C PHE A 242 12.08 -15.38 -4.04
N ALA A 243 11.02 -16.05 -4.51
CA ALA A 243 10.35 -15.76 -5.76
C ALA A 243 8.84 -15.79 -5.53
N LEU A 244 8.16 -14.74 -6.01
CA LEU A 244 6.72 -14.55 -5.90
C LEU A 244 6.10 -14.52 -7.28
N THR A 245 4.96 -15.18 -7.45
CA THR A 245 4.15 -15.12 -8.67
C THR A 245 2.80 -14.49 -8.35
N ALA A 246 2.51 -13.33 -8.94
CA ALA A 246 1.27 -12.59 -8.74
C ALA A 246 0.05 -13.42 -9.16
N GLY A 247 -0.94 -13.49 -8.28
CA GLY A 247 -2.18 -14.24 -8.47
C GLY A 247 -3.15 -13.99 -7.30
N GLN A 248 -4.38 -14.49 -7.41
CA GLN A 248 -5.41 -14.25 -6.38
C GLN A 248 -4.99 -14.79 -5.00
N SER A 249 -4.34 -15.96 -4.96
CA SER A 249 -3.87 -16.56 -3.70
C SER A 249 -2.90 -15.66 -2.93
N MET A 250 -2.12 -14.80 -3.61
CA MET A 250 -1.21 -13.84 -2.97
C MET A 250 -1.93 -12.79 -2.13
N LEU A 251 -3.21 -12.52 -2.43
CA LEU A 251 -4.01 -11.53 -1.71
C LEU A 251 -4.51 -12.07 -0.36
N THR A 252 -4.52 -13.39 -0.17
CA THR A 252 -5.09 -14.03 1.03
C THR A 252 -4.37 -13.61 2.31
N GLY A 253 -3.03 -13.52 2.28
CA GLY A 253 -2.23 -13.08 3.42
C GLY A 253 -2.54 -11.65 3.84
N LEU A 254 -2.67 -10.73 2.87
CA LEU A 254 -3.10 -9.35 3.12
C LEU A 254 -4.49 -9.33 3.74
N LEU A 255 -5.48 -9.98 3.11
CA LEU A 255 -6.86 -9.96 3.59
C LEU A 255 -7.00 -10.54 5.00
N ALA A 256 -6.33 -11.65 5.30
CA ALA A 256 -6.34 -12.25 6.64
C ALA A 256 -5.75 -11.29 7.69
N ASN A 257 -4.66 -10.61 7.33
CA ASN A 257 -4.01 -9.63 8.18
C ASN A 257 -4.85 -8.35 8.37
N LEU A 258 -5.59 -7.90 7.35
CA LEU A 258 -6.56 -6.81 7.48
C LEU A 258 -7.72 -7.20 8.41
N VAL A 259 -8.25 -8.42 8.29
CA VAL A 259 -9.30 -8.94 9.18
C VAL A 259 -8.82 -8.95 10.63
N ASP A 260 -7.59 -9.42 10.88
CA ASP A 260 -7.04 -9.46 12.24
C ASP A 260 -6.85 -8.05 12.81
N SER A 261 -6.28 -7.14 12.02
CA SER A 261 -6.07 -5.73 12.38
C SER A 261 -7.36 -5.01 12.71
N CYS A 262 -8.42 -5.23 11.92
CA CYS A 262 -9.75 -4.67 12.18
C CYS A 262 -10.39 -5.23 13.47
N ARG A 263 -10.03 -6.45 13.89
CA ARG A 263 -10.57 -7.07 15.12
C ARG A 263 -9.83 -6.63 16.37
N ASN A 264 -8.51 -6.49 16.28
CA ASN A 264 -7.65 -6.19 17.42
C ASN A 264 -7.37 -4.67 17.58
N GLY A 265 -7.67 -3.86 16.57
CA GLY A 265 -7.44 -2.41 16.58
C GLY A 265 -5.96 -2.01 16.45
N VAL A 266 -5.11 -2.94 16.00
CA VAL A 266 -3.68 -2.73 15.78
C VAL A 266 -3.45 -2.55 14.28
N PRO A 267 -2.76 -1.48 13.85
CA PRO A 267 -2.38 -1.31 12.44
C PRO A 267 -1.56 -2.50 11.93
N ASN A 268 -1.83 -2.95 10.71
CA ASN A 268 -1.06 -4.03 10.11
C ASN A 268 0.36 -3.64 9.70
N VAL A 269 0.55 -2.37 9.38
CA VAL A 269 1.81 -1.75 8.98
C VAL A 269 1.95 -0.50 9.82
N SER A 270 3.14 -0.27 10.38
CA SER A 270 3.35 0.91 11.23
C SER A 270 3.33 2.21 10.39
N GLU A 271 2.97 3.33 11.00
CA GLU A 271 3.02 4.63 10.31
C GLU A 271 4.43 4.94 9.78
N ALA A 272 5.47 4.53 10.51
CA ALA A 272 6.87 4.71 10.10
C ALA A 272 7.18 3.93 8.81
N GLU A 273 6.72 2.68 8.71
CA GLU A 273 6.88 1.88 7.50
C GLU A 273 6.06 2.45 6.33
N ILE A 274 4.83 2.93 6.56
CA ILE A 274 4.01 3.58 5.52
C ILE A 274 4.77 4.79 4.94
N LEU A 275 5.30 5.66 5.81
CA LEU A 275 6.06 6.84 5.40
C LEU A 275 7.35 6.47 4.66
N ALA A 276 8.10 5.48 5.17
CA ALA A 276 9.32 5.01 4.53
C ALA A 276 9.07 4.48 3.12
N THR A 277 8.01 3.69 2.93
CA THR A 277 7.66 3.13 1.62
C THR A 277 7.31 4.26 0.65
N VAL A 278 6.50 5.24 1.07
CA VAL A 278 6.15 6.38 0.21
C VAL A 278 7.38 7.23 -0.12
N ALA A 279 8.28 7.43 0.84
CA ALA A 279 9.50 8.21 0.62
C ALA A 279 10.47 7.51 -0.35
N ILE A 280 10.60 6.18 -0.28
CA ILE A 280 11.35 5.39 -1.27
C ILE A 280 10.72 5.49 -2.66
N VAL A 281 9.39 5.54 -2.74
CA VAL A 281 8.67 5.64 -4.02
C VAL A 281 8.81 7.02 -4.67
N GLU A 282 8.79 8.08 -3.87
CA GLU A 282 8.98 9.47 -4.32
C GLU A 282 10.45 9.77 -4.66
N GLY A 283 11.39 9.15 -3.96
CA GLY A 283 12.84 9.39 -4.05
C GLY A 283 13.43 9.37 -5.46
N PRO A 284 13.13 8.39 -6.33
CA PRO A 284 13.68 8.32 -7.67
C PRO A 284 13.32 9.52 -8.53
N HIS A 285 12.09 10.01 -8.43
CA HIS A 285 11.65 11.19 -9.16
C HIS A 285 12.45 12.43 -8.72
N VAL A 286 12.61 12.63 -7.41
CA VAL A 286 13.43 13.71 -6.84
C VAL A 286 14.88 13.58 -7.28
N SER A 287 15.44 12.37 -7.20
CA SER A 287 16.85 12.13 -7.53
C SER A 287 17.14 12.41 -9.00
N ARG A 288 16.28 11.92 -9.90
CA ARG A 288 16.42 12.12 -11.35
C ARG A 288 16.22 13.57 -11.76
N THR A 289 15.28 14.26 -11.13
CA THR A 289 14.99 15.67 -11.44
C THR A 289 16.11 16.59 -10.98
N THR A 290 16.73 16.31 -9.84
CA THR A 290 17.82 17.13 -9.28
C THR A 290 19.20 16.72 -9.77
N GLY A 291 19.37 15.51 -10.31
CA GLY A 291 20.67 14.95 -10.68
C GLY A 291 21.54 14.56 -9.49
N ALA A 292 20.96 14.38 -8.31
CA ALA A 292 21.66 14.03 -7.07
C ALA A 292 20.85 13.01 -6.25
N PRO A 293 21.45 12.26 -5.32
CA PRO A 293 20.70 11.41 -4.41
C PRO A 293 19.68 12.19 -3.58
N ALA A 294 18.45 11.68 -3.49
CA ALA A 294 17.39 12.25 -2.68
C ALA A 294 17.53 11.84 -1.20
N VAL A 295 17.60 12.83 -0.31
CA VAL A 295 17.60 12.61 1.15
C VAL A 295 16.16 12.41 1.61
N ILE A 296 15.85 11.23 2.15
CA ILE A 296 14.49 10.81 2.50
C ILE A 296 14.29 10.47 3.98
N GLY A 297 15.36 10.45 4.76
CA GLY A 297 15.28 10.21 6.20
C GLY A 297 14.55 11.34 6.95
N PRO A 298 14.16 11.13 8.22
CA PRO A 298 13.53 12.16 9.03
C PRO A 298 14.46 13.38 9.12
N THR A 299 14.05 14.49 8.48
CA THR A 299 14.69 15.78 8.69
C THR A 299 14.51 16.15 10.16
N THR A 300 15.61 16.24 10.90
CA THR A 300 15.65 16.74 12.29
C THR A 300 15.39 18.24 12.38
N GLN A 301 14.58 18.81 11.48
CA GLN A 301 14.09 20.17 11.66
C GLN A 301 12.87 20.11 12.59
N PRO A 302 12.93 20.75 13.77
CA PRO A 302 11.76 20.87 14.62
C PRO A 302 10.65 21.54 13.82
N LEU A 303 9.44 20.98 13.91
CA LEU A 303 8.23 21.69 13.50
C LEU A 303 8.22 22.99 14.32
N GLU A 304 8.52 24.12 13.67
CA GLU A 304 8.23 25.43 14.24
C GLU A 304 6.72 25.49 14.41
N VAL A 305 6.26 25.18 15.62
CA VAL A 305 4.94 25.55 16.09
C VAL A 305 4.99 27.06 16.19
N GLY A 306 4.53 27.73 15.13
CA GLY A 306 4.29 29.16 15.15
C GLY A 306 3.24 29.44 16.20
N ASP A 307 3.69 29.89 17.38
CA ASP A 307 2.84 30.49 18.39
C ASP A 307 2.19 31.74 17.78
N ALA A 308 0.95 31.59 17.32
CA ALA A 308 0.05 32.71 17.12
C ALA A 308 -0.48 33.13 18.50
N ALA A 309 0.35 33.85 19.25
CA ALA A 309 -0.07 34.58 20.45
C ALA A 309 0.57 35.97 20.47
N GLY A 310 -0.25 36.98 20.22
CA GLY A 310 -0.03 38.37 20.67
C GLY A 310 0.27 39.38 19.56
N SER A 311 -0.74 40.07 19.04
CA SER A 311 -1.23 41.38 19.53
C SER A 311 -2.50 41.80 18.79
#